data_AF-A0A519P211-F1
#
_entry.id   AF-A0A519P211-F1
#
_cell.length_a   1.000
_cell.length_b   1.000
_cell.length_c   1.000
_cell.angle_alpha   90.00
_cell.angle_beta   90.00
_cell.angle_gamma   90.00
#
_symmetry.space_group_name_H-M   'P 1'
#
loop_
_entity.id
_entity.type
_entity.pdbx_description
1 polymer ?
#
loop_
_entity_poly.entity_id
_entity_poly.type
_entity_poly.pdbx_seq_one_letter_code
_entity_poly.pdbx_strand_id
1 'polypeptide(L)'
;DGVTSDSDRVTADEHDLDLHPDAFSAVTRSLSLVTPSLRRDAEATRAFLDILTGQRPYRVLTLMNETGLLGRFLPEWGRIVGQTQFNMYHAFTVDEHTLQAIGIINDIWRGKLSAEHPTATEIVHRIDDFEALMLAMLLHDVGKGGDRGQLEDGAIAARRACDRLGIDPRRTEFVVWLVRNHLALSDYAQKRDVSDPATVRAFAGLVGDPERLRTLLVLTVADVRAVGPGVWNGWKGQLMRDLYQRTEAVFRGEDVIRADPLADFPDLVARAGASGAAASIVAERKDDEGSEPLAAARIAVAAKDRPGLFADLAAALAEGGADVVGARVATAEDGTALDVFELQDGSGAPYGQAEPRRLTRLVAALERAARGGAGATPPEPRPNPRRAESR
;
A
#
# COMPACT_ATOMS: atom_id res chain seq x y z
N ASP A 1 -46.50 -25.73 2.25
CA ASP A 1 -46.63 -24.35 2.77
C ASP A 1 -45.55 -24.09 3.79
N GLY A 2 -44.54 -23.33 3.37
CA GLY A 2 -43.37 -23.01 4.17
C GLY A 2 -42.57 -22.02 3.37
N VAL A 3 -43.05 -20.77 3.37
CA VAL A 3 -42.34 -19.62 2.85
C VAL A 3 -41.05 -19.53 3.66
N THR A 4 -39.94 -19.97 3.09
CA THR A 4 -38.61 -19.62 3.59
C THR A 4 -38.51 -18.10 3.42
N SER A 5 -38.62 -17.37 4.53
CA SER A 5 -38.39 -15.94 4.54
C SER A 5 -36.97 -15.67 4.04
N ASP A 6 -36.80 -14.56 3.34
CA ASP A 6 -35.57 -14.09 2.67
C ASP A 6 -34.36 -13.87 3.61
N SER A 7 -34.44 -14.31 4.88
CA SER A 7 -33.58 -13.94 6.01
C SER A 7 -32.55 -14.99 6.43
N ASP A 8 -32.51 -16.19 5.83
CA ASP A 8 -31.70 -17.30 6.38
C ASP A 8 -30.26 -17.40 5.85
N ARG A 9 -29.84 -16.53 4.94
CA ARG A 9 -28.79 -16.92 3.97
C ARG A 9 -27.33 -16.57 4.32
N VAL A 10 -27.03 -15.95 5.46
CA VAL A 10 -25.65 -15.80 5.97
C VAL A 10 -25.58 -15.98 7.50
N THR A 11 -26.33 -16.96 8.02
CA THR A 11 -26.56 -17.13 9.47
C THR A 11 -25.29 -17.34 10.31
N ALA A 12 -24.29 -18.09 9.81
CA ALA A 12 -23.10 -18.39 10.61
C ALA A 12 -22.16 -17.18 10.78
N ASP A 13 -21.98 -16.35 9.75
CA ASP A 13 -21.16 -15.13 9.85
C ASP A 13 -21.84 -14.07 10.72
N GLU A 14 -23.16 -13.92 10.58
CA GLU A 14 -23.98 -13.00 11.38
C GLU A 14 -23.99 -13.37 12.87
N HIS A 15 -23.98 -14.66 13.19
CA HIS A 15 -24.05 -15.16 14.57
C HIS A 15 -22.70 -15.55 15.19
N ASP A 16 -21.58 -15.31 14.50
CA ASP A 16 -20.24 -15.71 14.97
C ASP A 16 -20.14 -17.20 15.31
N LEU A 17 -20.60 -18.05 14.40
CA LEU A 17 -20.57 -19.50 14.57
C LEU A 17 -19.52 -20.14 13.68
N ASP A 18 -18.95 -21.26 14.14
CA ASP A 18 -18.14 -22.15 13.32
C ASP A 18 -19.02 -23.09 12.50
N LEU A 19 -18.55 -23.42 11.29
CA LEU A 19 -19.16 -24.48 10.49
C LEU A 19 -18.67 -25.84 11.00
N HIS A 20 -19.59 -26.81 11.08
CA HIS A 20 -19.22 -28.17 11.43
C HIS A 20 -18.33 -28.81 10.33
N PRO A 21 -17.32 -29.65 10.66
CA PRO A 21 -16.49 -30.36 9.67
C PRO A 21 -17.25 -31.06 8.54
N ASP A 22 -18.45 -31.59 8.85
CA ASP A 22 -19.31 -32.23 7.85
C ASP A 22 -19.84 -31.26 6.79
N ALA A 23 -20.04 -29.99 7.13
CA ALA A 23 -20.45 -28.96 6.19
C ALA A 23 -19.38 -28.74 5.11
N PHE A 24 -18.10 -28.70 5.52
CA PHE A 24 -16.97 -28.63 4.57
C PHE A 24 -16.93 -29.84 3.64
N SER A 25 -17.05 -31.04 4.21
CA SER A 25 -17.07 -32.29 3.45
C SER A 25 -18.26 -32.34 2.48
N ALA A 26 -19.42 -31.80 2.87
CA ALA A 26 -20.59 -31.69 2.01
C ALA A 26 -20.33 -30.74 0.83
N VAL A 27 -19.80 -29.54 1.07
CA VAL A 27 -19.46 -28.57 0.03
C VAL A 27 -18.49 -29.18 -1.00
N THR A 28 -17.40 -29.80 -0.53
CA THR A 28 -16.39 -30.41 -1.42
C THR A 28 -16.99 -31.52 -2.30
N ARG A 29 -17.90 -32.34 -1.76
CA ARG A 29 -18.60 -33.38 -2.53
C ARG A 29 -19.62 -32.82 -3.52
N SER A 30 -20.09 -31.60 -3.31
CA SER A 30 -21.13 -30.95 -4.11
C SER A 30 -20.60 -29.94 -5.13
N LEU A 31 -19.28 -29.78 -5.28
CA LEU A 31 -18.68 -28.84 -6.25
C LEU A 31 -19.14 -29.05 -7.70
N SER A 32 -19.57 -30.25 -8.06
CA SER A 32 -20.14 -30.56 -9.39
C SER A 32 -21.46 -29.81 -9.66
N LEU A 33 -22.19 -29.41 -8.61
CA LEU A 33 -23.41 -28.61 -8.70
C LEU A 33 -23.13 -27.16 -9.09
N VAL A 34 -21.89 -26.69 -8.96
CA VAL A 34 -21.45 -25.36 -9.41
C VAL A 34 -21.27 -25.37 -10.92
N THR A 35 -22.40 -25.30 -11.61
CA THR A 35 -22.53 -25.30 -13.07
C THR A 35 -22.46 -23.88 -13.65
N PRO A 36 -22.27 -23.71 -14.98
CA PRO A 36 -22.38 -22.40 -15.61
C PRO A 36 -23.73 -21.70 -15.39
N SER A 37 -24.81 -22.44 -15.13
CA SER A 37 -26.11 -21.87 -14.78
C SER A 37 -26.08 -21.26 -13.38
N LEU A 38 -25.55 -21.97 -12.38
CA LEU A 38 -25.42 -21.45 -11.02
C LEU A 38 -24.53 -20.19 -10.95
N ARG A 39 -23.45 -20.15 -11.74
CA ARG A 39 -22.54 -18.99 -11.80
C ARG A 39 -23.15 -17.71 -12.39
N ARG A 40 -24.33 -17.80 -12.99
CA ARG A 40 -25.12 -16.69 -13.54
C ARG A 40 -26.46 -16.52 -12.82
N ASP A 41 -26.68 -17.31 -11.78
CA ASP A 41 -27.90 -17.23 -10.99
C ASP A 41 -27.85 -15.95 -10.13
N ALA A 42 -28.93 -15.18 -10.17
CA ALA A 42 -28.99 -13.88 -9.49
C ALA A 42 -28.99 -14.04 -7.96
N GLU A 43 -29.58 -15.11 -7.44
CA GLU A 43 -29.62 -15.40 -6.01
C GLU A 43 -28.25 -15.85 -5.50
N ALA A 44 -27.57 -16.73 -6.24
CA ALA A 44 -26.21 -17.14 -5.93
C ALA A 44 -25.23 -15.95 -5.98
N THR A 45 -25.41 -15.05 -6.95
CA THR A 45 -24.64 -13.81 -7.04
C THR A 45 -24.89 -12.93 -5.81
N ARG A 46 -26.16 -12.69 -5.46
CA ARG A 46 -26.50 -11.89 -4.29
C ARG A 46 -25.87 -12.45 -3.02
N ALA A 47 -26.00 -13.76 -2.77
CA ALA A 47 -25.39 -14.41 -1.61
C ALA A 47 -23.86 -14.27 -1.59
N PHE A 48 -23.21 -14.35 -2.75
CA PHE A 48 -21.76 -14.14 -2.87
C PHE A 48 -21.36 -12.69 -2.54
N LEU A 49 -22.11 -11.71 -3.03
CA LEU A 49 -21.86 -10.29 -2.75
C LEU A 49 -22.12 -9.97 -1.27
N ASP A 50 -23.18 -10.53 -0.68
CA ASP A 50 -23.50 -10.42 0.75
C ASP A 50 -22.33 -10.95 1.61
N ILE A 51 -21.71 -12.07 1.21
CA ILE A 51 -20.49 -12.60 1.85
C ILE A 51 -19.30 -11.66 1.68
N LEU A 52 -19.08 -11.16 0.45
CA LEU A 52 -17.94 -10.32 0.11
C LEU A 52 -17.95 -9.00 0.88
N THR A 53 -19.12 -8.43 1.16
CA THR A 53 -19.30 -7.22 1.98
C THR A 53 -19.78 -7.51 3.41
N GLY A 54 -19.69 -8.76 3.85
CA GLY A 54 -20.19 -9.23 5.15
C GLY A 54 -19.34 -8.79 6.34
N GLN A 55 -19.59 -9.37 7.51
CA GLN A 55 -18.87 -9.02 8.75
C GLN A 55 -17.45 -9.57 8.77
N ARG A 56 -17.23 -10.75 8.16
CA ARG A 56 -15.93 -11.45 8.15
C ARG A 56 -15.61 -12.03 6.77
N PRO A 57 -15.51 -11.19 5.73
CA PRO A 57 -15.30 -11.66 4.37
C PRO A 57 -14.02 -12.49 4.23
N TYR A 58 -12.92 -12.10 4.90
CA TYR A 58 -11.69 -12.91 4.92
C TYR A 58 -11.95 -14.36 5.33
N ARG A 59 -12.56 -14.57 6.51
CA ARG A 59 -12.82 -15.91 7.03
C ARG A 59 -13.70 -16.73 6.08
N VAL A 60 -14.84 -16.18 5.67
CA VAL A 60 -15.79 -16.93 4.82
C VAL A 60 -15.19 -17.23 3.44
N LEU A 61 -14.51 -16.27 2.82
CA LEU A 61 -13.85 -16.47 1.53
C LEU A 61 -12.67 -17.46 1.61
N THR A 62 -11.91 -17.48 2.71
CA THR A 62 -10.89 -18.51 2.96
C THR A 62 -11.52 -19.90 2.99
N LEU A 63 -12.63 -20.09 3.71
CA LEU A 63 -13.33 -21.38 3.72
C LEU A 63 -13.85 -21.77 2.32
N MET A 64 -14.36 -20.80 1.56
CA MET A 64 -14.77 -21.03 0.17
C MET A 64 -13.57 -21.38 -0.72
N ASN A 65 -12.39 -20.79 -0.47
CA ASN A 65 -11.16 -21.08 -1.23
C ASN A 65 -10.65 -22.48 -0.92
N GLU A 66 -10.53 -22.85 0.36
CA GLU A 66 -10.03 -24.14 0.83
C GLU A 66 -10.93 -25.32 0.38
N THR A 67 -12.24 -25.11 0.31
CA THR A 67 -13.19 -26.11 -0.22
C THR A 67 -13.20 -26.17 -1.75
N GLY A 68 -12.50 -25.26 -2.43
CA GLY A 68 -12.53 -25.12 -3.89
C GLY A 68 -13.81 -24.46 -4.45
N LEU A 69 -14.76 -24.09 -3.59
CA LEU A 69 -16.01 -23.45 -3.98
C LEU A 69 -15.77 -22.11 -4.66
N LEU A 70 -14.87 -21.27 -4.11
CA LEU A 70 -14.61 -19.92 -4.64
C LEU A 70 -14.05 -19.99 -6.07
N GLY A 71 -13.00 -20.79 -6.29
CA GLY A 71 -12.43 -20.97 -7.64
C GLY A 71 -13.38 -21.65 -8.62
N ARG A 72 -14.29 -22.51 -8.13
CA ARG A 72 -15.32 -23.13 -8.97
C ARG A 72 -16.45 -22.15 -9.30
N PHE A 73 -16.80 -21.22 -8.41
CA PHE A 73 -17.85 -20.22 -8.62
C PHE A 73 -17.36 -19.03 -9.45
N LEU A 74 -16.12 -18.58 -9.21
CA LEU A 74 -15.44 -17.49 -9.89
C LEU A 74 -14.24 -18.05 -10.70
N PRO A 75 -14.41 -18.43 -11.98
CA PRO A 75 -13.34 -19.06 -12.76
C PRO A 75 -12.09 -18.20 -12.93
N GLU A 76 -12.23 -16.88 -12.88
CA GLU A 76 -11.12 -15.93 -12.87
C GLU A 76 -10.22 -16.13 -11.65
N TRP A 77 -10.82 -16.31 -10.46
CA TRP A 77 -10.12 -16.66 -9.23
C TRP A 77 -9.47 -18.03 -9.29
N GLY A 78 -10.19 -19.03 -9.82
CA GLY A 78 -9.70 -20.41 -9.89
C GLY A 78 -8.36 -20.58 -10.64
N ARG A 79 -7.94 -19.60 -11.45
CA ARG A 79 -6.64 -19.60 -12.15
C ARG A 79 -5.47 -19.14 -11.29
N ILE A 80 -5.74 -18.36 -10.24
CA ILE A 80 -4.70 -17.77 -9.38
C ILE A 80 -4.51 -18.52 -8.04
N VAL A 81 -5.38 -19.48 -7.72
CA VAL A 81 -5.29 -20.27 -6.48
C VAL A 81 -3.93 -20.98 -6.41
N GLY A 82 -3.19 -20.74 -5.34
CA GLY A 82 -1.84 -21.29 -5.14
C GLY A 82 -0.77 -20.72 -6.07
N GLN A 83 -1.07 -19.69 -6.87
CA GLN A 83 -0.09 -19.05 -7.74
C GLN A 83 0.91 -18.25 -6.89
N THR A 84 2.20 -18.53 -7.04
CA THR A 84 3.25 -17.76 -6.37
C THR A 84 3.45 -16.40 -7.03
N GLN A 85 3.75 -15.39 -6.22
CA GLN A 85 4.06 -14.06 -6.71
C GLN A 85 5.58 -13.95 -6.98
N PHE A 86 5.97 -13.75 -8.23
CA PHE A 86 7.38 -13.61 -8.62
C PHE A 86 7.93 -12.21 -8.26
N ASN A 87 8.01 -11.88 -6.97
CA ASN A 87 8.77 -10.73 -6.45
C ASN A 87 9.21 -11.00 -5.01
N MET A 88 10.42 -10.55 -4.63
CA MET A 88 11.15 -10.88 -3.38
C MET A 88 10.41 -10.50 -2.08
N TYR A 89 9.30 -9.78 -2.14
CA TYR A 89 8.61 -9.22 -0.98
C TYR A 89 7.26 -9.90 -0.65
N HIS A 90 6.71 -10.73 -1.53
CA HIS A 90 5.42 -11.37 -1.26
C HIS A 90 5.60 -12.59 -0.36
N ALA A 91 5.01 -12.53 0.82
CA ALA A 91 5.00 -13.65 1.76
C ALA A 91 3.96 -14.73 1.38
N PHE A 92 2.97 -14.38 0.55
CA PHE A 92 1.78 -15.18 0.29
C PHE A 92 1.57 -15.45 -1.21
N THR A 93 0.84 -16.54 -1.52
CA THR A 93 0.30 -16.78 -2.87
C THR A 93 -0.69 -15.68 -3.25
N VAL A 94 -1.01 -15.55 -4.54
CA VAL A 94 -1.90 -14.47 -5.04
C VAL A 94 -3.27 -14.51 -4.35
N ASP A 95 -3.83 -15.70 -4.18
CA ASP A 95 -5.11 -15.91 -3.51
C ASP A 95 -5.06 -15.49 -2.03
N GLU A 96 -4.11 -15.99 -1.26
CA GLU A 96 -4.01 -15.65 0.17
C GLU A 96 -3.72 -14.16 0.39
N HIS A 97 -2.84 -13.55 -0.43
CA HIS A 97 -2.60 -12.12 -0.40
C HIS A 97 -3.89 -11.32 -0.65
N THR A 98 -4.67 -11.71 -1.66
CA THR A 98 -5.92 -11.02 -2.01
C THR A 98 -6.96 -11.17 -0.89
N LEU A 99 -7.07 -12.35 -0.28
CA LEU A 99 -7.96 -12.55 0.87
C LEU A 99 -7.53 -11.69 2.06
N GLN A 100 -6.23 -11.61 2.37
CA GLN A 100 -5.73 -10.72 3.43
C GLN A 100 -6.03 -9.25 3.14
N ALA A 101 -5.88 -8.80 1.89
CA ALA A 101 -6.21 -7.43 1.50
C ALA A 101 -7.70 -7.12 1.70
N ILE A 102 -8.60 -8.06 1.39
CA ILE A 102 -10.03 -7.97 1.71
C ILE A 102 -10.26 -7.86 3.22
N GLY A 103 -9.56 -8.67 4.02
CA GLY A 103 -9.60 -8.59 5.48
C GLY A 103 -9.16 -7.23 6.01
N ILE A 104 -8.09 -6.67 5.44
CA ILE A 104 -7.58 -5.35 5.79
C ILE A 104 -8.59 -4.25 5.46
N ILE A 105 -9.25 -4.26 4.29
CA ILE A 105 -10.31 -3.28 3.97
C ILE A 105 -11.42 -3.35 5.01
N ASN A 106 -11.86 -4.56 5.38
CA ASN A 106 -12.87 -4.74 6.42
C ASN A 106 -12.42 -4.19 7.79
N ASP A 107 -11.16 -4.42 8.19
CA ASP A 107 -10.63 -3.88 9.44
C ASP A 107 -10.44 -2.34 9.41
N ILE A 108 -10.11 -1.76 8.25
CA ILE A 108 -10.12 -0.30 8.02
C ILE A 108 -11.54 0.24 8.19
N TRP A 109 -12.54 -0.38 7.57
CA TRP A 109 -13.95 0.02 7.66
C TRP A 109 -14.50 -0.12 9.09
N ARG A 110 -14.05 -1.11 9.85
CA ARG A 110 -14.41 -1.27 11.27
C ARG A 110 -13.62 -0.36 12.22
N GLY A 111 -12.74 0.48 11.70
CA GLY A 111 -11.92 1.41 12.48
C GLY A 111 -10.81 0.77 13.32
N LYS A 112 -10.57 -0.55 13.17
CA LYS A 112 -9.55 -1.28 13.95
C LYS A 112 -8.13 -0.83 13.63
N LEU A 113 -7.93 -0.29 12.44
CA LEU A 113 -6.63 0.18 11.97
C LEU A 113 -6.53 1.72 11.92
N SER A 114 -7.37 2.42 12.67
CA SER A 114 -7.40 3.90 12.72
C SER A 114 -6.07 4.53 13.12
N ALA A 115 -5.33 3.91 14.04
CA ALA A 115 -4.00 4.38 14.45
C ALA A 115 -2.97 4.26 13.32
N GLU A 116 -3.03 3.19 12.53
CA GLU A 116 -2.04 2.89 11.49
C GLU A 116 -2.39 3.54 10.14
N HIS A 117 -3.70 3.65 9.82
CA HIS A 117 -4.22 4.17 8.56
C HIS A 117 -5.34 5.20 8.78
N PRO A 118 -5.08 6.31 9.49
CA PRO A 118 -6.12 7.27 9.89
C PRO A 118 -6.90 7.82 8.69
N THR A 119 -6.21 8.22 7.63
CA THR A 119 -6.85 8.74 6.40
C THR A 119 -7.70 7.66 5.71
N ALA A 120 -7.22 6.41 5.60
CA ALA A 120 -7.99 5.35 4.95
C ALA A 120 -9.26 5.01 5.75
N THR A 121 -9.15 4.95 7.08
CA THR A 121 -10.28 4.72 7.98
C THR A 121 -11.30 5.86 7.95
N GLU A 122 -10.85 7.11 7.78
CA GLU A 122 -11.77 8.25 7.63
C GLU A 122 -12.52 8.21 6.29
N ILE A 123 -11.81 7.99 5.18
CA ILE A 123 -12.39 8.12 3.83
C ILE A 123 -13.21 6.90 3.41
N VAL A 124 -12.99 5.72 3.99
CA VAL A 124 -13.70 4.49 3.60
C VAL A 124 -15.21 4.64 3.75
N HIS A 125 -15.67 5.41 4.75
CA HIS A 125 -17.09 5.70 4.98
C HIS A 125 -17.67 6.76 4.03
N ARG A 126 -16.83 7.40 3.21
CA ARG A 126 -17.25 8.34 2.17
C ARG A 126 -17.40 7.66 0.81
N ILE A 127 -16.90 6.43 0.65
CA ILE A 127 -16.99 5.63 -0.58
C ILE A 127 -18.45 5.31 -0.88
N ASP A 128 -18.92 5.73 -2.05
CA ASP A 128 -20.32 5.57 -2.46
C ASP A 128 -20.63 4.11 -2.81
N ASP A 129 -19.68 3.40 -3.42
CA ASP A 129 -19.83 2.01 -3.85
C ASP A 129 -18.81 1.07 -3.20
N PHE A 130 -19.00 0.77 -1.90
CA PHE A 130 -18.12 -0.14 -1.15
C PHE A 130 -18.10 -1.56 -1.73
N GLU A 131 -19.20 -2.02 -2.34
CA GLU A 131 -19.24 -3.31 -3.03
C GLU A 131 -18.29 -3.33 -4.23
N ALA A 132 -18.21 -2.23 -5.00
CA ALA A 132 -17.24 -2.08 -6.09
C ALA A 132 -15.80 -2.13 -5.58
N LEU A 133 -15.50 -1.51 -4.43
CA LEU A 133 -14.17 -1.60 -3.80
C LEU A 133 -13.81 -3.05 -3.47
N MET A 134 -14.71 -3.79 -2.81
CA MET A 134 -14.46 -5.17 -2.38
C MET A 134 -14.35 -6.11 -3.60
N LEU A 135 -15.19 -5.92 -4.61
CA LEU A 135 -15.13 -6.71 -5.84
C LEU A 135 -13.87 -6.40 -6.66
N ALA A 136 -13.46 -5.14 -6.74
CA ALA A 136 -12.21 -4.75 -7.38
C ALA A 136 -11.00 -5.33 -6.63
N MET A 137 -10.99 -5.31 -5.29
CA MET A 137 -9.93 -5.93 -4.50
C MET A 137 -9.85 -7.44 -4.76
N LEU A 138 -10.98 -8.17 -4.76
CA LEU A 138 -10.99 -9.60 -5.07
C LEU A 138 -10.42 -9.91 -6.47
N LEU A 139 -10.58 -8.99 -7.42
CA LEU A 139 -10.22 -9.18 -8.82
C LEU A 139 -8.91 -8.47 -9.23
N HIS A 140 -8.26 -7.71 -8.35
CA HIS A 140 -7.18 -6.81 -8.76
C HIS A 140 -6.00 -7.54 -9.43
N ASP A 141 -5.73 -8.76 -8.99
CA ASP A 141 -4.56 -9.55 -9.36
C ASP A 141 -4.86 -10.77 -10.24
N VAL A 142 -6.11 -10.96 -10.67
CA VAL A 142 -6.50 -12.16 -11.47
C VAL A 142 -5.85 -12.21 -12.86
N GLY A 143 -5.19 -11.12 -13.29
CA GLY A 143 -4.42 -11.04 -14.52
C GLY A 143 -2.98 -11.57 -14.42
N LYS A 144 -2.51 -11.99 -13.23
CA LYS A 144 -1.14 -12.45 -13.03
C LYS A 144 -0.82 -13.66 -13.91
N GLY A 145 0.28 -13.56 -14.66
CA GLY A 145 0.72 -14.59 -15.61
C GLY A 145 0.05 -14.54 -16.99
N GLY A 146 -0.72 -13.49 -17.29
CA GLY A 146 -1.31 -13.27 -18.61
C GLY A 146 -0.34 -12.67 -19.64
N ASP A 147 -0.58 -12.98 -20.93
CA ASP A 147 0.28 -12.61 -22.05
C ASP A 147 0.28 -11.10 -22.37
N ARG A 148 -0.80 -10.37 -22.02
CA ARG A 148 -0.92 -8.92 -22.27
C ARG A 148 -0.42 -8.05 -21.12
N GLY A 149 0.04 -8.68 -20.04
CA GLY A 149 0.40 -8.04 -18.79
C GLY A 149 -0.75 -8.00 -17.79
N GLN A 150 -0.36 -8.02 -16.50
CA GLN A 150 -1.27 -8.19 -15.35
C GLN A 150 -2.44 -7.20 -15.34
N LEU A 151 -2.20 -5.93 -15.63
CA LEU A 151 -3.23 -4.89 -15.54
C LEU A 151 -4.31 -5.03 -16.62
N GLU A 152 -3.90 -5.32 -17.86
CA GLU A 152 -4.84 -5.42 -18.99
C GLU A 152 -5.61 -6.73 -18.98
N ASP A 153 -4.92 -7.86 -18.75
CA ASP A 153 -5.61 -9.15 -18.60
C ASP A 153 -6.49 -9.18 -17.34
N GLY A 154 -6.07 -8.50 -16.25
CA GLY A 154 -6.87 -8.30 -15.05
C GLY A 154 -8.15 -7.53 -15.32
N ALA A 155 -8.07 -6.41 -16.04
CA ALA A 155 -9.24 -5.61 -16.44
C ALA A 155 -10.23 -6.42 -17.32
N ILE A 156 -9.72 -7.22 -18.27
CA ILE A 156 -10.54 -8.10 -19.12
C ILE A 156 -11.23 -9.18 -18.30
N ALA A 157 -10.50 -9.81 -17.37
CA ALA A 157 -11.04 -10.83 -16.49
C ALA A 157 -12.08 -10.25 -15.53
N ALA A 158 -11.82 -9.07 -14.96
CA ALA A 158 -12.76 -8.38 -14.08
C ALA A 158 -14.08 -8.06 -14.78
N ARG A 159 -14.02 -7.59 -16.04
CA ARG A 159 -15.21 -7.37 -16.85
C ARG A 159 -16.02 -8.66 -17.05
N ARG A 160 -15.34 -9.74 -17.45
CA ARG A 160 -15.98 -11.06 -17.65
C ARG A 160 -16.64 -11.58 -16.37
N ALA A 161 -16.00 -11.38 -15.23
CA ALA A 161 -16.55 -11.74 -13.93
C ALA A 161 -17.81 -10.91 -13.63
N CYS A 162 -17.74 -9.58 -13.77
CA CYS A 162 -18.86 -8.68 -13.53
C CYS A 162 -20.06 -8.97 -14.45
N ASP A 163 -19.83 -9.13 -15.75
CA ASP A 163 -20.86 -9.46 -16.74
C ASP A 163 -21.54 -10.80 -16.39
N ARG A 164 -20.76 -11.80 -15.97
CA ARG A 164 -21.27 -13.12 -15.59
C ARG A 164 -22.08 -13.08 -14.29
N LEU A 165 -21.64 -12.26 -13.34
CA LEU A 165 -22.34 -12.01 -12.08
C LEU A 165 -23.57 -11.10 -12.26
N GLY A 166 -23.77 -10.51 -13.45
CA GLY A 166 -24.92 -9.61 -13.70
C GLY A 166 -24.80 -8.27 -12.97
N ILE A 167 -23.57 -7.81 -12.72
CA ILE A 167 -23.30 -6.51 -12.11
C ILE A 167 -23.71 -5.38 -13.07
N ASP A 168 -24.30 -4.31 -12.53
CA ASP A 168 -24.70 -3.14 -13.32
C ASP A 168 -23.53 -2.60 -14.17
N PRO A 169 -23.77 -2.16 -15.42
CA PRO A 169 -22.71 -1.67 -16.29
C PRO A 169 -21.88 -0.51 -15.71
N ARG A 170 -22.47 0.42 -14.94
CA ARG A 170 -21.70 1.54 -14.35
C ARG A 170 -20.76 1.04 -13.27
N ARG A 171 -21.24 0.17 -12.37
CA ARG A 171 -20.40 -0.49 -11.37
C ARG A 171 -19.30 -1.32 -12.04
N THR A 172 -19.63 -2.03 -13.11
CA THR A 172 -18.67 -2.82 -13.89
C THR A 172 -17.55 -1.95 -14.46
N GLU A 173 -17.86 -0.79 -15.06
CA GLU A 173 -16.83 0.15 -15.53
C GLU A 173 -15.94 0.64 -14.38
N PHE A 174 -16.52 0.89 -13.21
CA PHE A 174 -15.75 1.35 -12.05
C PHE A 174 -14.80 0.26 -11.51
N VAL A 175 -15.30 -0.97 -11.35
CA VAL A 175 -14.49 -2.14 -10.94
C VAL A 175 -13.36 -2.38 -11.93
N VAL A 176 -13.66 -2.38 -13.24
CA VAL A 176 -12.64 -2.58 -14.29
C VAL A 176 -11.59 -1.45 -14.26
N TRP A 177 -12.02 -0.20 -14.02
CA TRP A 177 -11.09 0.92 -13.88
C TRP A 177 -10.19 0.76 -12.66
N LEU A 178 -10.72 0.36 -11.50
CA LEU A 178 -9.94 0.11 -10.28
C LEU A 178 -8.92 -1.01 -10.51
N VAL A 179 -9.35 -2.14 -11.06
CA VAL A 179 -8.45 -3.28 -11.38
C VAL A 179 -7.35 -2.86 -12.36
N ARG A 180 -7.66 -2.06 -13.39
CA ARG A 180 -6.63 -1.58 -14.33
C ARG A 180 -5.62 -0.63 -13.68
N ASN A 181 -6.05 0.15 -12.69
CA ASN A 181 -5.26 1.25 -12.11
C ASN A 181 -4.77 0.98 -10.68
N HIS A 182 -4.91 -0.24 -10.14
CA HIS A 182 -4.63 -0.52 -8.71
C HIS A 182 -3.19 -0.18 -8.27
N LEU A 183 -2.23 -0.26 -9.19
CA LEU A 183 -0.83 0.13 -8.92
C LEU A 183 -0.55 1.63 -9.10
N ALA A 184 -1.47 2.39 -9.71
CA ALA A 184 -1.21 3.76 -10.13
C ALA A 184 -0.90 4.68 -8.94
N LEU A 185 -1.66 4.60 -7.85
CA LEU A 185 -1.43 5.46 -6.69
C LEU A 185 -0.07 5.17 -6.04
N SER A 186 0.26 3.90 -5.84
CA SER A 186 1.57 3.48 -5.30
C SER A 186 2.72 3.96 -6.20
N ASP A 187 2.57 3.81 -7.52
CA ASP A 187 3.56 4.26 -8.51
C ASP A 187 3.74 5.79 -8.52
N TYR A 188 2.66 6.56 -8.43
CA TYR A 188 2.75 8.02 -8.34
C TYR A 188 3.34 8.48 -7.00
N ALA A 189 2.93 7.86 -5.90
CA ALA A 189 3.38 8.24 -4.57
C ALA A 189 4.87 7.92 -4.34
N GLN A 190 5.35 6.77 -4.84
CA GLN A 190 6.68 6.24 -4.49
C GLN A 190 7.75 6.45 -5.56
N LYS A 191 7.36 6.57 -6.84
CA LYS A 191 8.33 6.68 -7.96
C LYS A 191 8.40 8.07 -8.58
N ARG A 192 7.60 9.02 -8.10
CA ARG A 192 7.54 10.41 -8.60
C ARG A 192 7.62 11.40 -7.44
N ASP A 193 7.97 12.64 -7.77
CA ASP A 193 8.00 13.72 -6.79
C ASP A 193 6.57 14.23 -6.52
N VAL A 194 5.98 13.84 -5.41
CA VAL A 194 4.63 14.28 -4.99
C VAL A 194 4.57 15.78 -4.65
N SER A 195 5.71 16.45 -4.48
CA SER A 195 5.76 17.90 -4.30
C SER A 195 5.64 18.68 -5.61
N ASP A 196 5.91 18.02 -6.75
CA ASP A 196 5.77 18.61 -8.07
C ASP A 196 4.28 18.75 -8.47
N PRO A 197 3.79 19.98 -8.70
CA PRO A 197 2.42 20.22 -9.13
C PRO A 197 2.04 19.52 -10.44
N ALA A 198 2.99 19.30 -11.37
CA ALA A 198 2.70 18.60 -12.61
C ALA A 198 2.38 17.12 -12.35
N THR A 199 3.13 16.47 -11.46
CA THR A 199 2.86 15.11 -10.98
C THR A 199 1.46 15.00 -10.34
N VAL A 200 1.11 15.92 -9.44
CA VAL A 200 -0.22 15.93 -8.79
C VAL A 200 -1.34 16.14 -9.82
N ARG A 201 -1.19 17.11 -10.75
CA ARG A 201 -2.19 17.35 -11.80
C ARG A 201 -2.35 16.18 -12.75
N ALA A 202 -1.27 15.50 -13.10
CA ALA A 202 -1.31 14.29 -13.92
C ALA A 202 -2.08 13.16 -13.21
N PHE A 203 -1.85 12.97 -11.91
CA PHE A 203 -2.59 11.99 -11.12
C PHE A 203 -4.07 12.37 -10.96
N ALA A 204 -4.38 13.66 -10.72
CA ALA A 204 -5.75 14.17 -10.70
C ALA A 204 -6.48 13.93 -12.03
N GLY A 205 -5.79 14.11 -13.16
CA GLY A 205 -6.34 13.78 -14.48
C GLY A 205 -6.57 12.29 -14.72
N LEU A 206 -5.72 11.42 -14.16
CA LEU A 206 -5.88 9.97 -14.22
C LEU A 206 -7.10 9.49 -13.40
N VAL A 207 -7.20 9.92 -12.14
CA VAL A 207 -8.31 9.51 -11.26
C VAL A 207 -9.62 10.18 -11.67
N GLY A 208 -9.58 11.43 -12.15
CA GLY A 208 -10.70 12.12 -12.79
C GLY A 208 -11.77 12.66 -11.84
N ASP A 209 -12.01 11.99 -10.70
CA ASP A 209 -12.99 12.42 -9.71
C ASP A 209 -12.63 11.98 -8.26
N PRO A 210 -13.25 12.59 -7.22
CA PRO A 210 -13.01 12.25 -5.83
C PRO A 210 -13.40 10.82 -5.41
N GLU A 211 -14.40 10.19 -6.05
CA GLU A 211 -14.85 8.84 -5.70
C GLU A 211 -13.81 7.80 -6.11
N ARG A 212 -13.27 7.92 -7.32
CA ARG A 212 -12.13 7.13 -7.79
C ARG A 212 -10.89 7.35 -6.93
N LEU A 213 -10.61 8.59 -6.54
CA LEU A 213 -9.48 8.91 -5.68
C LEU A 213 -9.58 8.21 -4.31
N ARG A 214 -10.73 8.34 -3.62
CA ARG A 214 -10.96 7.72 -2.31
C ARG A 214 -10.89 6.21 -2.38
N THR A 215 -11.55 5.62 -3.37
CA THR A 215 -11.61 4.16 -3.54
C THR A 215 -10.26 3.57 -3.89
N LEU A 216 -9.50 4.22 -4.78
CA LEU A 216 -8.16 3.78 -5.14
C LEU A 216 -7.19 3.88 -3.96
N LEU A 217 -7.29 4.92 -3.12
CA LEU A 217 -6.46 5.02 -1.91
C LEU A 217 -6.69 3.85 -0.95
N VAL A 218 -7.94 3.54 -0.59
CA VAL A 218 -8.24 2.43 0.31
C VAL A 218 -7.77 1.10 -0.28
N LEU A 219 -8.01 0.86 -1.58
CA LEU A 219 -7.54 -0.33 -2.29
C LEU A 219 -6.01 -0.45 -2.21
N THR A 220 -5.27 0.60 -2.55
CA THR A 220 -3.80 0.58 -2.55
C THR A 220 -3.22 0.40 -1.14
N VAL A 221 -3.80 1.03 -0.11
CA VAL A 221 -3.36 0.84 1.28
C VAL A 221 -3.51 -0.63 1.70
N ALA A 222 -4.65 -1.23 1.40
CA ALA A 222 -4.90 -2.62 1.74
C ALA A 222 -4.01 -3.59 0.98
N ASP A 223 -3.81 -3.39 -0.32
CA ASP A 223 -2.91 -4.16 -1.18
C ASP A 223 -1.47 -4.12 -0.64
N VAL A 224 -0.90 -2.93 -0.47
CA VAL A 224 0.49 -2.77 0.00
C VAL A 224 0.70 -3.34 1.40
N ARG A 225 -0.29 -3.23 2.29
CA ARG A 225 -0.24 -3.83 3.63
C ARG A 225 -0.29 -5.36 3.58
N ALA A 226 -1.09 -5.94 2.66
CA ALA A 226 -1.25 -7.38 2.52
C ALA A 226 -0.05 -8.09 1.87
N VAL A 227 0.95 -7.36 1.36
CA VAL A 227 2.16 -7.97 0.76
C VAL A 227 2.94 -8.78 1.79
N GLY A 228 3.08 -8.26 3.01
CA GLY A 228 3.75 -8.94 4.11
C GLY A 228 4.29 -8.03 5.22
N PRO A 229 4.80 -8.61 6.32
CA PRO A 229 5.36 -7.87 7.45
C PRO A 229 6.51 -6.95 7.03
N GLY A 230 6.52 -5.72 7.56
CA GLY A 230 7.59 -4.74 7.29
C GLY A 230 7.54 -4.09 5.91
N VAL A 231 6.63 -4.50 5.01
CA VAL A 231 6.45 -3.84 3.70
C VAL A 231 5.78 -2.49 3.85
N TRP A 232 4.73 -2.41 4.67
CA TRP A 232 4.13 -1.13 5.06
C TRP A 232 4.98 -0.44 6.13
N ASN A 233 5.22 0.87 5.95
CA ASN A 233 5.88 1.71 6.95
C ASN A 233 5.27 3.13 6.94
N GLY A 234 5.53 3.90 8.01
CA GLY A 234 4.99 5.25 8.18
C GLY A 234 5.29 6.18 6.99
N TRP A 235 6.48 6.04 6.40
CA TRP A 235 6.91 6.77 5.21
C TRP A 235 6.02 6.53 3.98
N LYS A 236 5.78 5.26 3.62
CA LYS A 236 4.89 4.92 2.50
C LYS A 236 3.48 5.46 2.75
N GLY A 237 3.01 5.35 3.99
CA GLY A 237 1.74 5.94 4.41
C GLY A 237 1.72 7.46 4.17
N GLN A 238 2.78 8.17 4.54
CA GLN A 238 2.87 9.62 4.35
C GLN A 238 2.84 9.99 2.87
N LEU A 239 3.62 9.33 2.01
CA LEU A 239 3.63 9.61 0.56
C LEU A 239 2.25 9.46 -0.08
N MET A 240 1.51 8.40 0.30
CA MET A 240 0.15 8.17 -0.20
C MET A 240 -0.84 9.22 0.32
N ARG A 241 -0.73 9.60 1.60
CA ARG A 241 -1.56 10.67 2.20
C ARG A 241 -1.29 12.02 1.54
N ASP A 242 -0.03 12.38 1.33
CA ASP A 242 0.38 13.64 0.70
C ASP A 242 -0.17 13.74 -0.72
N LEU A 243 -0.01 12.66 -1.52
CA LEU A 243 -0.55 12.62 -2.87
C LEU A 243 -2.09 12.74 -2.85
N TYR A 244 -2.77 12.02 -1.96
CA TYR A 244 -4.22 12.08 -1.82
C TYR A 244 -4.70 13.50 -1.49
N GLN A 245 -4.15 14.12 -0.43
CA GLN A 245 -4.56 15.46 0.03
C GLN A 245 -4.33 16.52 -1.05
N ARG A 246 -3.18 16.48 -1.73
CA ARG A 246 -2.87 17.41 -2.83
C ARG A 246 -3.79 17.20 -4.03
N THR A 247 -4.16 15.95 -4.33
CA THR A 247 -5.08 15.63 -5.43
C THR A 247 -6.52 16.05 -5.09
N GLU A 248 -6.94 15.86 -3.84
CA GLU A 248 -8.23 16.33 -3.35
C GLU A 248 -8.31 17.87 -3.39
N ALA A 249 -7.23 18.57 -3.06
CA ALA A 249 -7.12 20.02 -3.21
C ALA A 249 -7.38 20.48 -4.67
N VAL A 250 -6.84 19.76 -5.67
CA VAL A 250 -7.13 20.03 -7.09
C VAL A 250 -8.63 19.94 -7.37
N PHE A 251 -9.32 18.92 -6.87
CA PHE A 251 -10.76 18.76 -7.05
C PHE A 251 -11.60 19.83 -6.32
N ARG A 252 -11.05 20.43 -5.27
CA ARG A 252 -11.64 21.60 -4.58
C ARG A 252 -11.34 22.92 -5.30
N GLY A 253 -10.58 22.90 -6.40
CA GLY A 253 -10.20 24.09 -7.17
C GLY A 253 -9.04 24.88 -6.57
N GLU A 254 -8.27 24.27 -5.66
CA GLU A 254 -7.11 24.89 -5.04
C GLU A 254 -5.88 24.80 -5.97
N ASP A 255 -5.05 25.84 -5.97
CA ASP A 255 -3.78 25.83 -6.69
C ASP A 255 -2.78 24.91 -5.99
N VAL A 256 -2.29 23.91 -6.70
CA VAL A 256 -1.17 23.10 -6.24
C VAL A 256 0.12 23.83 -6.56
N ILE A 257 0.72 24.43 -5.53
CA ILE A 257 2.01 25.11 -5.60
C ILE A 257 3.08 24.13 -5.10
N ARG A 258 4.26 24.17 -5.72
CA ARG A 258 5.43 23.43 -5.21
C ARG A 258 5.79 24.02 -3.85
N ALA A 259 5.65 23.24 -2.79
CA ALA A 259 6.06 23.68 -1.47
C ALA A 259 7.59 23.85 -1.47
N ASP A 260 8.08 24.94 -0.89
CA ASP A 260 9.51 25.10 -0.63
C ASP A 260 9.94 24.00 0.35
N PRO A 261 10.83 23.06 -0.05
CA PRO A 261 11.24 21.97 0.83
C PRO A 261 11.93 22.48 2.10
N LEU A 262 12.47 23.70 2.09
CA LEU A 262 13.20 24.33 3.19
C LEU A 262 12.28 24.90 4.27
N ALA A 263 11.01 25.13 3.98
CA ALA A 263 10.09 25.89 4.83
C ALA A 263 9.93 25.29 6.24
N ASP A 264 9.97 23.96 6.36
CA ASP A 264 9.85 23.26 7.64
C ASP A 264 11.18 23.16 8.42
N PHE A 265 12.30 23.65 7.85
CA PHE A 265 13.66 23.49 8.38
C PHE A 265 14.47 24.80 8.50
N PRO A 266 13.89 25.92 8.99
CA PRO A 266 14.55 27.23 8.95
C PRO A 266 15.88 27.25 9.72
N ASP A 267 15.95 26.61 10.90
CA ASP A 267 17.16 26.57 11.71
C ASP A 267 18.28 25.74 11.07
N LEU A 268 17.91 24.61 10.44
CA LEU A 268 18.85 23.74 9.75
C LEU A 268 19.45 24.46 8.54
N VAL A 269 18.61 25.15 7.77
CA VAL A 269 19.00 25.92 6.59
C VAL A 269 19.89 27.09 6.96
N ALA A 270 19.55 27.82 8.03
CA ALA A 270 20.39 28.90 8.54
C ALA A 270 21.80 28.40 8.96
N ARG A 271 21.87 27.27 9.66
CA ARG A 271 23.15 26.63 10.03
C ARG A 271 23.94 26.19 8.80
N ALA A 272 23.27 25.61 7.80
CA ALA A 272 23.89 25.20 6.55
C ALA A 272 24.44 26.41 5.78
N GLY A 273 23.71 27.51 5.71
CA GLY A 273 24.18 28.75 5.08
C GLY A 273 25.43 29.34 5.76
N ALA A 274 25.53 29.23 7.08
CA ALA A 274 26.70 29.71 7.83
C ALA A 274 27.92 28.76 7.73
N SER A 275 27.70 27.45 7.63
CA SER A 275 28.76 26.43 7.79
C SER A 275 29.00 25.56 6.54
N GLY A 276 28.35 25.88 5.42
CA GLY A 276 28.36 25.11 4.17
C GLY A 276 27.44 23.88 4.15
N ALA A 277 27.25 23.23 5.30
CA ALA A 277 26.24 22.19 5.51
C ALA A 277 25.91 22.00 7.00
N ALA A 278 24.71 21.50 7.26
CA ALA A 278 24.23 21.15 8.59
C ALA A 278 23.36 19.88 8.55
N ALA A 279 23.29 19.17 9.67
CA ALA A 279 22.40 18.05 9.86
C ALA A 279 21.77 18.13 11.25
N SER A 280 20.56 17.60 11.39
CA SER A 280 19.85 17.54 12.65
C SER A 280 18.94 16.33 12.71
N ILE A 281 18.79 15.79 13.92
CA ILE A 281 17.71 14.85 14.21
C ILE A 281 16.40 15.62 14.11
N VAL A 282 15.43 15.08 13.38
CA VAL A 282 14.10 15.67 13.25
C VAL A 282 13.22 15.06 14.32
N ALA A 283 12.81 15.88 15.29
CA ALA A 283 11.74 15.51 16.20
C ALA A 283 10.38 15.59 15.47
N GLU A 284 9.45 14.71 15.78
CA GLU A 284 8.11 14.76 15.20
C GLU A 284 7.36 16.05 15.57
N ARG A 285 6.45 16.49 14.69
CA ARG A 285 5.41 17.45 15.08
C ARG A 285 4.59 16.79 16.18
N LYS A 286 4.42 17.47 17.31
CA LYS A 286 3.63 17.03 18.47
C LYS A 286 2.13 16.89 18.20
N ASP A 287 1.68 17.18 17.00
CA ASP A 287 0.26 17.27 16.66
C ASP A 287 -0.39 15.91 16.39
N ASP A 288 0.40 14.83 16.34
CA ASP A 288 -0.06 13.44 16.27
C ASP A 288 -0.28 12.86 17.68
N GLU A 289 -1.33 13.32 18.38
CA GLU A 289 -1.80 12.68 19.62
C GLU A 289 -2.24 11.24 19.32
N GLY A 290 -1.36 10.28 19.60
CA GLY A 290 -1.56 8.85 19.35
C GLY A 290 -0.43 8.15 18.61
N SER A 291 0.68 8.84 18.30
CA SER A 291 1.80 8.25 17.57
C SER A 291 2.49 7.12 18.35
N GLU A 292 2.62 5.96 17.70
CA GLU A 292 3.41 4.82 18.16
C GLU A 292 4.88 5.21 18.41
N PRO A 293 5.65 4.39 19.17
CA PRO A 293 7.11 4.53 19.19
C PRO A 293 7.63 4.57 17.75
N LEU A 294 8.51 5.55 17.48
CA LEU A 294 9.10 5.78 16.15
C LEU A 294 9.37 4.47 15.42
N ALA A 295 8.86 4.30 14.21
CA ALA A 295 9.23 3.16 13.36
C ALA A 295 10.66 3.31 12.83
N ALA A 296 11.20 4.54 12.77
CA ALA A 296 12.54 4.87 12.33
C ALA A 296 13.04 6.20 12.91
N ALA A 297 14.35 6.38 13.03
CA ALA A 297 14.96 7.66 13.40
C ALA A 297 15.03 8.58 12.18
N ARG A 298 14.75 9.87 12.34
CA ARG A 298 14.75 10.85 11.24
C ARG A 298 15.93 11.81 11.33
N ILE A 299 16.71 11.94 10.26
CA ILE A 299 17.81 12.92 10.16
C ILE A 299 17.59 13.76 8.90
N ALA A 300 17.58 15.08 9.05
CA ALA A 300 17.59 16.03 7.94
C ALA A 300 19.00 16.58 7.74
N VAL A 301 19.42 16.74 6.49
CA VAL A 301 20.69 17.29 6.06
C VAL A 301 20.41 18.41 5.06
N ALA A 302 20.95 19.61 5.32
CA ALA A 302 20.89 20.73 4.39
C ALA A 302 22.31 21.13 3.95
N ALA A 303 22.50 21.34 2.65
CA ALA A 303 23.76 21.74 2.06
C ALA A 303 23.55 22.40 0.70
N LYS A 304 24.58 23.05 0.15
CA LYS A 304 24.55 23.46 -1.26
C LYS A 304 24.54 22.20 -2.15
N ASP A 305 23.62 22.14 -3.11
CA ASP A 305 23.54 21.00 -4.03
C ASP A 305 24.81 20.92 -4.89
N ARG A 306 25.30 19.69 -5.09
CA ARG A 306 26.53 19.41 -5.82
C ARG A 306 26.55 17.96 -6.34
N PRO A 307 27.25 17.70 -7.46
CA PRO A 307 27.51 16.34 -7.92
C PRO A 307 28.14 15.49 -6.79
N GLY A 308 27.60 14.28 -6.60
CA GLY A 308 28.08 13.32 -5.60
C GLY A 308 27.58 13.55 -4.18
N LEU A 309 26.82 14.62 -3.88
CA LEU A 309 26.29 14.88 -2.53
C LEU A 309 25.57 13.66 -1.95
N PHE A 310 24.58 13.14 -2.68
CA PHE A 310 23.80 11.99 -2.23
C PHE A 310 24.67 10.73 -2.06
N ALA A 311 25.68 10.53 -2.92
CA ALA A 311 26.59 9.40 -2.81
C ALA A 311 27.45 9.48 -1.54
N ASP A 312 27.93 10.67 -1.18
CA ASP A 312 28.69 10.90 0.04
C ASP A 312 27.83 10.68 1.30
N LEU A 313 26.56 11.12 1.25
CA LEU A 313 25.60 10.89 2.34
C LEU A 313 25.28 9.39 2.49
N ALA A 314 25.02 8.70 1.38
CA ALA A 314 24.77 7.26 1.38
C ALA A 314 25.98 6.47 1.92
N ALA A 315 27.21 6.86 1.56
CA ALA A 315 28.42 6.27 2.10
C ALA A 315 28.52 6.45 3.62
N ALA A 316 28.25 7.66 4.13
CA ALA A 316 28.25 7.92 5.57
C ALA A 316 27.18 7.11 6.33
N LEU A 317 25.99 6.92 5.73
CA LEU A 317 24.94 6.05 6.28
C LEU A 317 25.38 4.59 6.34
N ALA A 318 25.97 4.09 5.24
CA ALA A 318 26.45 2.72 5.13
C ALA A 318 27.60 2.44 6.13
N GLU A 319 28.56 3.36 6.27
CA GLU A 319 29.63 3.27 7.28
C GLU A 319 29.09 3.32 8.71
N GLY A 320 28.00 4.07 8.94
CA GLY A 320 27.27 4.08 10.20
C GLY A 320 26.50 2.79 10.51
N GLY A 321 26.37 1.90 9.53
CA GLY A 321 25.54 0.69 9.62
C GLY A 321 24.07 1.05 9.86
N ALA A 322 23.59 2.11 9.22
CA ALA A 322 22.19 2.53 9.25
C ALA A 322 21.46 1.97 8.02
N ASP A 323 20.31 1.33 8.26
CA ASP A 323 19.45 0.85 7.18
C ASP A 323 18.44 1.94 6.83
N VAL A 324 18.46 2.39 5.57
CA VAL A 324 17.56 3.44 5.06
C VAL A 324 16.24 2.81 4.66
N VAL A 325 15.16 3.13 5.40
CA VAL A 325 13.80 2.64 5.13
C VAL A 325 12.94 3.67 4.39
N GLY A 326 13.40 4.91 4.32
CA GLY A 326 12.79 6.01 3.58
C GLY A 326 13.75 7.18 3.38
N ALA A 327 13.59 7.93 2.29
CA ALA A 327 14.35 9.15 2.05
C ALA A 327 13.53 10.15 1.24
N ARG A 328 13.57 11.43 1.64
CA ARG A 328 13.09 12.57 0.87
C ARG A 328 14.28 13.40 0.44
N VAL A 329 14.49 13.53 -0.85
CA VAL A 329 15.57 14.32 -1.44
C VAL A 329 14.93 15.44 -2.25
N ALA A 330 15.30 16.68 -1.95
CA ALA A 330 14.76 17.84 -2.66
C ALA A 330 15.83 18.93 -2.79
N THR A 331 15.85 19.58 -3.95
CA THR A 331 16.64 20.80 -4.16
C THR A 331 15.67 21.98 -4.29
N ALA A 332 15.89 23.00 -3.48
CA ALA A 332 15.14 24.25 -3.52
C ALA A 332 15.59 25.13 -4.70
N GLU A 333 14.79 26.15 -5.04
CA GLU A 333 15.09 27.06 -6.16
C GLU A 333 16.39 27.85 -5.94
N ASP A 334 16.78 28.07 -4.69
CA ASP A 334 18.03 28.74 -4.33
C ASP A 334 19.28 27.84 -4.46
N GLY A 335 19.10 26.57 -4.86
CA GLY A 335 20.17 25.60 -5.03
C GLY A 335 20.58 24.88 -3.73
N THR A 336 19.83 25.05 -2.64
CA THR A 336 20.02 24.29 -1.40
C THR A 336 19.37 22.91 -1.53
N ALA A 337 20.15 21.85 -1.31
CA ALA A 337 19.65 20.50 -1.15
C ALA A 337 19.20 20.27 0.29
N LEU A 338 18.05 19.62 0.45
CA LEU A 338 17.52 19.12 1.72
C LEU A 338 17.18 17.63 1.59
N ASP A 339 17.94 16.81 2.30
CA ASP A 339 17.80 15.36 2.32
C ASP A 339 17.34 14.90 3.72
N VAL A 340 16.18 14.26 3.80
CA VAL A 340 15.63 13.70 5.04
C VAL A 340 15.61 12.19 4.95
N PHE A 341 16.30 11.52 5.87
CA PHE A 341 16.42 10.07 5.91
C PHE A 341 15.66 9.48 7.10
N GLU A 342 14.96 8.37 6.87
CA GLU A 342 14.39 7.50 7.89
C GLU A 342 15.25 6.24 8.04
N LEU A 343 15.74 6.03 9.26
CA LEU A 343 16.82 5.09 9.56
C LEU A 343 16.43 4.08 10.63
N GLN A 344 16.69 2.81 10.34
CA GLN A 344 16.63 1.71 11.30
C GLN A 344 18.03 1.14 11.56
N ASP A 345 18.16 0.34 12.61
CA ASP A 345 19.28 -0.58 12.78
C ASP A 345 18.93 -1.97 12.23
N GLY A 346 19.91 -2.89 12.22
CA GLY A 346 19.74 -4.23 11.67
C GLY A 346 18.73 -5.12 12.41
N SER A 347 18.13 -4.66 13.52
CA SER A 347 17.01 -5.32 14.19
C SER A 347 15.63 -4.81 13.72
N GLY A 348 15.59 -3.76 12.90
CA GLY A 348 14.37 -3.07 12.49
C GLY A 348 13.91 -1.98 13.46
N ALA A 349 14.64 -1.72 14.54
CA ALA A 349 14.35 -0.64 15.48
C ALA A 349 14.91 0.70 14.99
N PRO A 350 14.38 1.87 15.44
CA PRO A 350 14.96 3.17 15.13
C PRO A 350 16.45 3.25 15.39
N TYR A 351 17.20 3.76 14.41
CA TYR A 351 18.64 3.85 14.51
C TYR A 351 19.07 4.64 15.75
N GLY A 352 19.89 4.02 16.59
CA GLY A 352 20.41 4.64 17.81
C GLY A 352 19.43 4.65 18.99
N GLN A 353 18.27 3.98 18.91
CA GLN A 353 17.37 3.81 20.06
C GLN A 353 18.08 3.11 21.23
N ALA A 354 18.74 1.98 20.96
CA ALA A 354 19.51 1.25 21.98
C ALA A 354 20.82 1.96 22.36
N GLU A 355 21.40 2.74 21.44
CA GLU A 355 22.66 3.46 21.67
C GLU A 355 22.62 4.89 21.09
N PRO A 356 22.10 5.88 21.84
CA PRO A 356 21.89 7.26 21.35
C PRO A 356 23.17 7.96 20.85
N ARG A 357 24.34 7.51 21.32
CA ARG A 357 25.64 8.01 20.86
C ARG A 357 25.89 7.69 19.39
N ARG A 358 25.38 6.57 18.86
CA ARG A 358 25.47 6.24 17.43
C ARG A 358 24.76 7.27 16.57
N LEU A 359 23.56 7.66 16.97
CA LEU A 359 22.77 8.67 16.26
C LEU A 359 23.52 10.02 16.21
N THR A 360 24.07 10.46 17.34
CA THR A 360 24.85 11.72 17.40
C THR A 360 26.09 11.67 16.51
N ARG A 361 26.81 10.53 16.49
CA ARG A 361 27.98 10.34 15.61
C ARG A 361 27.59 10.36 14.13
N LEU A 362 26.45 9.75 13.79
CA LEU A 362 25.96 9.69 12.42
C LEU A 362 25.58 11.08 11.90
N VAL A 363 24.89 11.90 12.70
CA VAL A 363 24.60 13.31 12.37
C VAL A 363 25.89 14.06 12.04
N ALA A 364 26.92 13.95 12.89
CA ALA A 364 28.21 14.60 12.65
C ALA A 364 28.92 14.05 11.40
N ALA A 365 28.78 12.77 11.08
CA ALA A 365 29.33 12.17 9.86
C ALA A 365 28.63 12.69 8.60
N LEU A 366 27.29 12.77 8.62
CA LEU A 366 26.49 13.33 7.53
C LEU A 366 26.82 14.80 7.28
N GLU A 367 27.00 15.61 8.32
CA GLU A 367 27.45 17.01 8.16
C GLU A 367 28.80 17.11 7.46
N ARG A 368 29.77 16.26 7.84
CA ARG A 368 31.10 16.24 7.21
C ARG A 368 31.03 15.79 5.75
N ALA A 369 30.25 14.74 5.47
CA ALA A 369 30.02 14.25 4.11
C ALA A 369 29.39 15.35 3.25
N ALA A 370 28.36 16.03 3.75
CA ALA A 370 27.64 17.08 3.04
C ALA A 370 28.55 18.26 2.63
N ARG A 371 29.45 18.73 3.51
CA ARG A 371 30.39 19.84 3.22
C ARG A 371 31.37 19.54 2.07
N GLY A 372 31.54 18.29 1.69
CA GLY A 372 32.56 17.85 0.75
C GLY A 372 33.88 17.62 1.47
N GLY A 373 34.28 16.36 1.60
CA GLY A 373 35.45 15.98 2.39
C GLY A 373 35.82 14.50 2.39
N ALA A 374 35.03 13.64 1.74
CA ALA A 374 35.40 12.25 1.53
C ALA A 374 35.23 11.95 0.06
N GLY A 375 36.34 11.77 -0.68
CA GLY A 375 36.28 11.01 -1.91
C GLY A 375 35.97 9.55 -1.55
N ALA A 376 34.69 9.25 -1.31
CA ALA A 376 34.27 7.91 -1.01
C ALA A 376 34.16 7.14 -2.32
N THR A 377 35.10 6.21 -2.54
CA THR A 377 34.89 5.12 -3.48
C THR A 377 33.63 4.38 -3.02
N PRO A 378 32.63 4.14 -3.88
CA PRO A 378 31.43 3.40 -3.49
C PRO A 378 31.85 2.07 -2.84
N PRO A 379 31.33 1.70 -1.66
CA PRO A 379 31.65 0.42 -1.06
C PRO A 379 31.22 -0.68 -2.04
N GLU A 380 32.10 -1.66 -2.30
CA GLU A 380 31.72 -2.83 -3.09
C GLU A 380 30.47 -3.46 -2.43
N PRO A 381 29.42 -3.74 -3.22
CA PRO A 381 28.23 -4.38 -2.67
C PRO A 381 28.63 -5.68 -1.99
N ARG A 382 28.47 -5.74 -0.66
CA ARG A 382 28.75 -6.97 0.08
C ARG A 382 27.82 -8.05 -0.46
N PRO A 383 28.33 -9.21 -0.89
CA PRO A 383 27.47 -10.30 -1.29
C PRO A 383 26.56 -10.66 -0.11
N ASN A 384 25.26 -10.70 -0.38
CA ASN A 384 24.26 -11.13 0.58
C ASN A 384 24.70 -12.49 1.16
N PRO A 385 24.80 -12.66 2.49
CA PRO A 385 25.27 -13.91 3.11
C PRO A 385 24.44 -15.13 2.70
N ARG A 386 23.21 -14.95 2.22
CA ARG A 386 22.36 -16.04 1.69
C ARG A 386 22.63 -16.44 0.23
N ARG A 387 23.53 -15.75 -0.47
CA ARG A 387 23.95 -16.09 -1.84
C ARG A 387 25.21 -16.96 -1.91
N ALA A 388 25.88 -17.19 -0.77
CA ALA A 388 27.09 -18.02 -0.70
C ALA A 388 26.79 -19.52 -0.61
N GLU A 389 25.54 -19.93 -0.35
CA GLU A 389 25.15 -21.35 -0.23
C GLU A 389 24.60 -21.96 -1.53
N SER A 390 24.65 -21.25 -2.65
CA SER A 390 24.31 -21.81 -3.97
C SER A 390 25.48 -21.68 -4.95
N ARG A 391 26.49 -22.53 -4.78
CA ARG A 391 27.44 -22.90 -5.84
C ARG A 391 27.68 -24.39 -5.84
#